data_AF-A0A355DPY1-F1
#
_entry.id   AF-A0A355DPY1-F1
#
_cell.length_a   1.000
_cell.length_b   1.000
_cell.length_c   1.000
_cell.angle_alpha   90.00
_cell.angle_beta   90.00
_cell.angle_gamma   90.00
#
_symmetry.space_group_name_H-M   'P 1'
#
loop_
_entity.id
_entity.type
_entity.pdbx_description
1 polymer ?
#
loop_
_entity_poly.entity_id
_entity_poly.type
_entity_poly.pdbx_seq_one_letter_code
_entity_poly.pdbx_strand_id
1 'polypeptide(L)'
;AGMAIAMPPASNKTATAAISTVLAAAKSKQVVGIFESYGGDDEPIDPLLNQFRNLGLKEVFGAIRIKEIPTEATYQLCEEAGTDMGQALTINRNIQQRKSIDNELEKALGRISGGLYIITAKKGEVKSAMLASWVTQASFKPLGLTIAVAKDRAIESLMQVGDRFVLNILEEGNYQGLMKHFLKRFPPGADRFEGVKTQSAANGSPILTDALAYLECKVETRMELSDHWIVYASVDMGRVSKADALTAVHHRKVGNYY
;
A
#
# COMPACT_ATOMS: atom_id res chain seq x y z
N ALA A 1 -10.11 -4.85 -17.72
CA ALA A 1 -10.42 -6.20 -17.22
C ALA A 1 -9.12 -6.92 -16.94
N GLY A 2 -9.10 -7.81 -15.96
CA GLY A 2 -7.91 -8.58 -15.62
C GLY A 2 -8.28 -9.91 -14.99
N MET A 3 -7.28 -10.79 -14.92
CA MET A 3 -7.46 -12.18 -14.55
C MET A 3 -6.43 -12.56 -13.49
N ALA A 4 -6.88 -13.22 -12.42
CA ALA A 4 -6.03 -13.88 -11.44
C ALA A 4 -6.19 -15.38 -11.65
N ILE A 5 -5.09 -16.09 -11.94
CA ILE A 5 -5.14 -17.50 -12.32
C ILE A 5 -4.29 -18.32 -11.35
N ALA A 6 -4.91 -19.31 -10.72
CA ALA A 6 -4.23 -20.34 -9.95
C ALA A 6 -3.81 -21.48 -10.89
N MET A 7 -2.59 -21.97 -10.77
CA MET A 7 -2.14 -23.14 -11.53
C MET A 7 -2.80 -24.40 -10.97
N PRO A 8 -3.55 -25.16 -11.79
CA PRO A 8 -4.17 -26.38 -11.35
C PRO A 8 -3.17 -27.54 -11.43
N PRO A 9 -3.46 -28.65 -10.74
CA PRO A 9 -2.79 -29.92 -11.01
C PRO A 9 -2.99 -30.32 -12.48
N ALA A 10 -1.93 -30.78 -13.14
CA ALA A 10 -1.94 -31.26 -14.53
C ALA A 10 -2.88 -32.47 -14.71
N SER A 11 -3.11 -33.23 -13.65
CA SER A 11 -4.13 -34.30 -13.61
C SER A 11 -5.57 -33.77 -13.71
N ASN A 12 -5.84 -32.51 -13.38
CA ASN A 12 -7.18 -31.93 -13.42
C ASN A 12 -7.55 -31.37 -14.80
N LYS A 13 -7.95 -32.28 -15.70
CA LYS A 13 -8.35 -31.95 -17.08
C LYS A 13 -9.41 -30.87 -17.20
N THR A 14 -10.36 -30.81 -16.25
CA THR A 14 -11.41 -29.79 -16.24
C THR A 14 -10.83 -28.40 -16.02
N ALA A 15 -9.87 -28.27 -15.10
CA ALA A 15 -9.20 -27.00 -14.83
C ALA A 15 -8.30 -26.57 -16.00
N THR A 16 -7.53 -27.49 -16.59
CA THR A 16 -6.72 -27.22 -17.80
C THR A 16 -7.58 -26.75 -18.97
N ALA A 17 -8.75 -27.37 -19.19
CA ALA A 17 -9.69 -26.95 -20.23
C ALA A 17 -10.27 -25.54 -19.96
N ALA A 18 -10.56 -25.22 -18.70
CA ALA A 18 -11.02 -23.89 -18.30
C ALA A 18 -9.94 -22.83 -18.56
N ILE A 19 -8.68 -23.09 -18.21
CA ILE A 19 -7.56 -22.17 -18.49
C ILE A 19 -7.38 -21.97 -19.99
N SER A 20 -7.45 -23.04 -20.78
CA SER A 20 -7.38 -22.96 -22.25
C SER A 20 -8.49 -22.07 -22.82
N THR A 21 -9.70 -22.15 -22.25
CA THR A 21 -10.83 -21.30 -22.64
C THR A 21 -10.58 -19.83 -22.26
N VAL A 22 -10.05 -19.58 -21.06
CA VAL A 22 -9.66 -18.23 -20.62
C VAL A 22 -8.59 -17.65 -21.54
N LEU A 23 -7.57 -18.45 -21.89
CA LEU A 23 -6.50 -18.05 -22.80
C LEU A 23 -7.05 -17.69 -24.19
N ALA A 24 -7.97 -18.50 -24.73
CA ALA A 24 -8.61 -18.23 -26.02
C ALA A 24 -9.49 -16.97 -26.02
N ALA A 25 -10.10 -16.64 -24.88
CA ALA A 25 -10.95 -15.45 -24.71
C ALA A 25 -10.15 -14.18 -24.35
N ALA A 26 -8.87 -14.32 -23.97
CA ALA A 26 -8.02 -13.22 -23.54
C ALA A 26 -7.73 -12.24 -24.69
N LYS A 27 -7.65 -10.95 -24.36
CA LYS A 27 -7.43 -9.85 -25.30
C LYS A 27 -6.22 -9.02 -24.90
N SER A 28 -5.54 -8.48 -25.90
CA SER A 28 -4.45 -7.51 -25.69
C SER A 28 -4.89 -6.35 -24.77
N LYS A 29 -3.95 -5.78 -24.02
CA LYS A 29 -4.17 -4.70 -23.03
C LYS A 29 -4.95 -5.10 -21.76
N GLN A 30 -5.38 -6.35 -21.63
CA GLN A 30 -5.78 -6.88 -20.32
C GLN A 30 -4.55 -7.09 -19.44
N VAL A 31 -4.81 -7.25 -18.14
CA VAL A 31 -3.78 -7.50 -17.14
C VAL A 31 -3.96 -8.89 -16.53
N VAL A 32 -2.86 -9.54 -16.16
CA VAL A 32 -2.88 -10.89 -15.59
C VAL A 32 -1.97 -10.98 -14.36
N GLY A 33 -2.40 -11.76 -13.38
CA GLY A 33 -1.58 -12.22 -12.26
C GLY A 33 -1.74 -13.74 -12.16
N ILE A 34 -0.64 -14.46 -11.95
CA ILE A 34 -0.64 -15.92 -11.89
C ILE A 34 0.04 -16.36 -10.59
N PHE A 35 -0.47 -17.42 -9.99
CA PHE A 35 0.12 -18.03 -8.80
C PHE A 35 0.01 -19.56 -8.81
N GLU A 36 0.92 -20.25 -8.14
CA GLU A 36 0.92 -21.72 -7.99
C GLU A 36 1.15 -22.15 -6.55
N SER A 37 0.54 -23.28 -6.16
CA SER A 37 0.70 -23.92 -4.85
C SER A 37 1.94 -24.82 -4.73
N TYR A 38 2.72 -24.93 -5.81
CA TYR A 38 3.94 -25.76 -5.89
C TYR A 38 3.72 -27.20 -5.39
N GLY A 39 2.55 -27.78 -5.68
CA GLY A 39 2.08 -29.08 -5.18
C GLY A 39 2.69 -30.30 -5.87
N GLY A 40 3.67 -30.12 -6.73
CA GLY A 40 4.41 -31.18 -7.43
C GLY A 40 3.80 -31.60 -8.78
N ASP A 41 2.47 -31.69 -8.88
CA ASP A 41 1.74 -32.00 -10.14
C ASP A 41 1.15 -30.74 -10.82
N ASP A 42 1.44 -29.54 -10.31
CA ASP A 42 0.88 -28.30 -10.88
C ASP A 42 1.48 -28.01 -12.28
N GLU A 43 0.67 -27.47 -13.19
CA GLU A 43 1.19 -27.00 -14.48
C GLU A 43 2.24 -25.89 -14.27
N PRO A 44 3.40 -25.95 -14.96
CA PRO A 44 4.42 -24.92 -14.81
C PRO A 44 3.88 -23.54 -15.16
N ILE A 45 4.09 -22.58 -14.24
CA ILE A 45 3.56 -21.22 -14.37
C ILE A 45 4.14 -20.45 -15.58
N ASP A 46 5.40 -20.66 -15.92
CA ASP A 46 6.12 -19.86 -16.92
C ASP A 46 5.61 -20.06 -18.37
N PRO A 47 5.36 -21.29 -18.86
CA PRO A 47 4.70 -21.53 -20.15
C PRO A 47 3.40 -20.76 -20.32
N LEU A 48 2.49 -20.84 -19.34
CA LEU A 48 1.19 -20.17 -19.43
C LEU A 48 1.34 -18.64 -19.35
N LEU A 49 2.21 -18.14 -18.47
CA LEU A 49 2.51 -16.72 -18.39
C LEU A 49 3.04 -16.17 -19.72
N ASN A 50 3.93 -16.92 -20.39
CA ASN A 50 4.45 -16.54 -21.70
C ASN A 50 3.36 -16.56 -22.79
N GLN A 51 2.40 -17.48 -22.73
CA GLN A 51 1.25 -17.47 -23.63
C GLN A 51 0.42 -16.19 -23.47
N PHE A 52 0.12 -15.76 -22.23
CA PHE A 52 -0.59 -14.50 -22.00
C PHE A 52 0.23 -13.27 -22.45
N ARG A 53 1.55 -13.26 -22.22
CA ARG A 53 2.44 -12.18 -22.69
C ARG A 53 2.43 -12.08 -24.21
N ASN A 54 2.46 -13.21 -24.92
CA ASN A 54 2.40 -13.25 -26.39
C ASN A 54 1.07 -12.72 -26.95
N LEU A 55 -0.02 -12.85 -26.19
CA LEU A 55 -1.32 -12.23 -26.51
C LEU A 55 -1.38 -10.73 -26.18
N GLY A 56 -0.29 -10.14 -25.65
CA GLY A 56 -0.19 -8.74 -25.31
C GLY A 56 -0.83 -8.36 -23.97
N LEU A 57 -0.97 -9.32 -23.05
CA LEU A 57 -1.36 -9.04 -21.68
C LEU A 57 -0.15 -8.60 -20.86
N LYS A 58 -0.39 -7.67 -19.94
CA LYS A 58 0.64 -7.20 -19.01
C LYS A 58 0.52 -7.92 -17.67
N GLU A 59 1.63 -8.50 -17.22
CA GLU A 59 1.75 -9.02 -15.87
C GLU A 59 1.72 -7.87 -14.85
N VAL A 60 0.88 -7.99 -13.82
CA VAL A 60 0.71 -6.92 -12.81
C VAL A 60 1.73 -7.02 -11.68
N PHE A 61 1.97 -8.24 -11.21
CA PHE A 61 2.92 -8.58 -10.16
C PHE A 61 3.65 -9.85 -10.58
N GLY A 62 4.88 -10.05 -10.10
CA GLY A 62 5.65 -11.24 -10.43
C GLY A 62 4.93 -12.51 -9.97
N ALA A 63 4.88 -13.51 -10.84
CA ALA A 63 4.28 -14.82 -10.56
C ALA A 63 4.61 -15.37 -9.15
N ILE A 64 3.56 -15.59 -8.34
CA ILE A 64 3.69 -16.03 -6.94
C ILE A 64 3.80 -17.54 -6.89
N ARG A 65 4.80 -18.06 -6.16
CA ARG A 65 5.03 -19.50 -6.01
C ARG A 65 5.05 -19.86 -4.53
N ILE A 66 4.05 -20.61 -4.09
CA ILE A 66 3.91 -21.02 -2.69
C ILE A 66 4.65 -22.35 -2.51
N LYS A 67 5.95 -22.30 -2.24
CA LYS A 67 6.81 -23.49 -2.14
C LYS A 67 6.81 -24.15 -0.76
N GLU A 68 6.38 -23.40 0.24
CA GLU A 68 6.39 -23.78 1.66
C GLU A 68 5.03 -23.46 2.27
N ILE A 69 4.82 -23.91 3.51
CA ILE A 69 3.61 -23.57 4.27
C ILE A 69 3.50 -22.04 4.35
N PRO A 70 2.36 -21.43 3.96
CA PRO A 70 2.19 -19.99 3.96
C PRO A 70 2.51 -19.35 5.32
N THR A 71 3.34 -18.32 5.28
CA THR A 71 3.70 -17.48 6.43
C THR A 71 2.99 -16.13 6.36
N GLU A 72 3.11 -15.29 7.39
CA GLU A 72 2.60 -13.91 7.34
C GLU A 72 3.18 -13.11 6.17
N ALA A 73 4.46 -13.30 5.85
CA ALA A 73 5.10 -12.69 4.69
C ALA A 73 4.47 -13.17 3.36
N THR A 74 4.05 -14.44 3.30
CA THR A 74 3.32 -14.98 2.15
C THR A 74 1.97 -14.31 2.00
N TYR A 75 1.22 -14.12 3.09
CA TYR A 75 -0.06 -13.41 3.04
C TYR A 75 0.11 -11.93 2.65
N GLN A 76 1.13 -11.25 3.19
CA GLN A 76 1.46 -9.88 2.78
C GLN A 76 1.76 -9.78 1.29
N LEU A 77 2.58 -10.69 0.75
CA LEU A 77 2.87 -10.74 -0.69
C LEU A 77 1.58 -10.82 -1.51
N CYS A 78 0.65 -11.70 -1.11
CA CYS A 78 -0.64 -11.86 -1.78
C CYS A 78 -1.53 -10.60 -1.67
N GLU A 79 -1.59 -9.95 -0.50
CA GLU A 79 -2.34 -8.70 -0.31
C GLU A 79 -1.77 -7.55 -1.17
N GLU A 80 -0.45 -7.40 -1.19
CA GLU A 80 0.23 -6.39 -2.01
C GLU A 80 0.02 -6.64 -3.51
N ALA A 81 0.11 -7.89 -3.95
CA ALA A 81 -0.19 -8.30 -5.32
C ALA A 81 -1.66 -8.03 -5.71
N GLY A 82 -2.60 -8.33 -4.82
CA GLY A 82 -4.03 -8.03 -5.02
C GLY A 82 -4.29 -6.53 -5.09
N THR A 83 -3.60 -5.74 -4.26
CA THR A 83 -3.67 -4.28 -4.27
C THR A 83 -3.17 -3.71 -5.60
N ASP A 84 -2.02 -4.17 -6.08
CA ASP A 84 -1.45 -3.77 -7.38
C ASP A 84 -2.41 -4.12 -8.53
N MET A 85 -3.08 -5.28 -8.46
CA MET A 85 -4.11 -5.67 -9.42
C MET A 85 -5.33 -4.76 -9.39
N GLY A 86 -5.84 -4.43 -8.20
CA GLY A 86 -6.94 -3.47 -8.03
C GLY A 86 -6.61 -2.10 -8.61
N GLN A 87 -5.40 -1.59 -8.35
CA GLN A 87 -4.91 -0.34 -8.93
C GLN A 87 -4.85 -0.42 -10.46
N ALA A 88 -4.23 -1.47 -11.02
CA ALA A 88 -4.11 -1.65 -12.47
C ALA A 88 -5.46 -1.66 -13.19
N LEU A 89 -6.49 -2.23 -12.56
CA LEU A 89 -7.85 -2.31 -13.10
C LEU A 89 -8.61 -0.97 -13.06
N THR A 90 -8.33 -0.13 -12.06
CA THR A 90 -9.08 1.10 -11.80
C THR A 90 -8.40 2.36 -12.32
N ILE A 91 -7.09 2.34 -12.57
CA ILE A 91 -6.27 3.49 -13.01
C ILE A 91 -6.93 4.30 -14.13
N ASN A 92 -7.37 3.65 -15.21
CA ASN A 92 -7.93 4.38 -16.37
C ASN A 92 -9.27 5.05 -16.04
N ARG A 93 -10.12 4.37 -15.25
CA ARG A 93 -11.40 4.92 -14.79
C ARG A 93 -11.17 6.12 -13.87
N ASN A 94 -10.22 6.01 -12.94
CA ASN A 94 -9.87 7.07 -12.00
C ASN A 94 -9.23 8.28 -12.72
N ILE A 95 -8.46 8.05 -13.79
CA ILE A 95 -7.93 9.14 -14.64
C ILE A 95 -9.07 9.86 -15.38
N GLN A 96 -10.02 9.12 -15.95
CA GLN A 96 -11.17 9.72 -16.65
C GLN A 96 -12.06 10.54 -15.72
N GLN A 97 -12.37 10.02 -14.53
CA GLN A 97 -13.14 10.76 -13.52
C GLN A 97 -12.44 12.03 -13.04
N ARG A 98 -11.10 12.03 -12.94
CA ARG A 98 -10.34 13.24 -12.59
C ARG A 98 -10.40 14.31 -13.68
N LYS A 99 -10.37 13.93 -14.96
CA LYS A 99 -10.46 14.89 -16.08
C LYS A 99 -11.78 15.66 -16.13
N SER A 100 -12.83 15.20 -15.44
CA SER A 100 -14.13 15.90 -15.38
C SER A 100 -14.28 16.89 -14.23
N ILE A 101 -13.28 17.06 -13.37
CA ILE A 101 -13.32 17.99 -12.24
C ILE A 101 -12.88 19.39 -12.72
N ASP A 102 -13.54 20.43 -12.21
CA ASP A 102 -13.15 21.83 -12.45
C ASP A 102 -11.72 22.11 -11.95
N ASN A 103 -10.87 22.61 -12.84
CA ASN A 103 -9.46 22.90 -12.55
C ASN A 103 -9.26 23.93 -11.42
N GLU A 104 -10.14 24.93 -11.29
CA GLU A 104 -10.04 25.91 -10.21
C GLU A 104 -10.42 25.29 -8.86
N LEU A 105 -11.38 24.37 -8.85
CA LEU A 105 -11.72 23.59 -7.66
C LEU A 105 -10.54 22.73 -7.20
N GLU A 106 -9.86 22.05 -8.12
CA GLU A 106 -8.68 21.24 -7.78
C GLU A 106 -7.54 22.06 -7.20
N LYS A 107 -7.30 23.26 -7.75
CA LYS A 107 -6.30 24.21 -7.24
C LYS A 107 -6.67 24.71 -5.86
N ALA A 108 -7.95 25.07 -5.64
CA ALA A 108 -8.45 25.52 -4.34
C ALA A 108 -8.27 24.41 -3.29
N LEU A 109 -8.63 23.17 -3.62
CA LEU A 109 -8.43 22.01 -2.74
C LEU A 109 -6.94 21.76 -2.45
N GLY A 110 -6.06 22.01 -3.43
CA GLY A 110 -4.61 21.93 -3.28
C GLY A 110 -4.03 22.94 -2.27
N ARG A 111 -4.76 24.01 -1.93
CA ARG A 111 -4.32 24.99 -0.92
C ARG A 111 -4.46 24.51 0.52
N ILE A 112 -5.16 23.40 0.75
CA ILE A 112 -5.15 22.74 2.05
C ILE A 112 -3.75 22.15 2.27
N SER A 113 -3.02 22.77 3.19
CA SER A 113 -1.71 22.33 3.66
C SER A 113 -1.84 21.46 4.90
N GLY A 114 -0.91 20.51 5.04
CA GLY A 114 -0.72 19.71 6.24
C GLY A 114 0.76 19.47 6.46
N GLY A 115 1.12 18.95 7.64
CA GLY A 115 2.47 18.47 7.84
C GLY A 115 2.78 17.28 6.93
N LEU A 116 4.07 16.95 6.83
CA LEU A 116 4.55 15.77 6.14
C LEU A 116 4.95 14.71 7.15
N TYR A 117 4.38 13.52 6.97
CA TYR A 117 4.52 12.42 7.92
C TYR A 117 4.80 11.10 7.19
N ILE A 118 5.39 10.14 7.89
CA ILE A 118 5.44 8.74 7.45
C ILE A 118 4.78 7.87 8.50
N ILE A 119 3.76 7.15 8.09
CA ILE A 119 3.13 6.13 8.91
C ILE A 119 3.91 4.84 8.70
N THR A 120 4.27 4.18 9.79
CA THR A 120 4.90 2.87 9.77
C THR A 120 4.10 1.93 10.66
N ALA A 121 3.93 0.69 10.22
CA ALA A 121 3.19 -0.31 10.98
C ALA A 121 3.93 -1.65 10.90
N LYS A 122 3.82 -2.42 11.98
CA LYS A 122 4.30 -3.80 12.06
C LYS A 122 3.24 -4.69 12.70
N LYS A 123 2.99 -5.86 12.10
CA LYS A 123 2.12 -6.91 12.64
C LYS A 123 2.79 -8.26 12.40
N GLY A 124 3.18 -8.92 13.48
CA GLY A 124 4.05 -10.10 13.40
C GLY A 124 5.33 -9.76 12.63
N GLU A 125 5.66 -10.48 11.57
CA GLU A 125 6.86 -10.24 10.75
C GLU A 125 6.64 -9.22 9.62
N VAL A 126 5.38 -8.84 9.37
CA VAL A 126 4.99 -7.93 8.29
C VAL A 126 5.20 -6.48 8.73
N LYS A 127 5.91 -5.71 7.90
CA LYS A 127 6.09 -4.26 8.08
C LYS A 127 5.75 -3.49 6.81
N SER A 128 5.13 -2.32 6.97
CA SER A 128 4.81 -1.41 5.86
C SER A 128 4.94 0.05 6.26
N ALA A 129 4.99 0.92 5.25
CA ALA A 129 5.09 2.35 5.42
C ALA A 129 4.32 3.12 4.34
N MET A 130 3.81 4.28 4.71
CA MET A 130 3.11 5.19 3.80
C MET A 130 3.44 6.65 4.14
N LEU A 131 3.81 7.42 3.12
CA LEU A 131 3.90 8.87 3.23
C LEU A 131 2.48 9.46 3.35
N ALA A 132 2.26 10.32 4.33
CA ALA A 132 0.96 10.89 4.66
C ALA A 132 1.04 12.41 4.83
N SER A 133 -0.03 13.11 4.46
CA SER A 133 -0.19 14.54 4.76
C SER A 133 -1.61 14.93 5.19
N TRP A 134 -2.54 13.97 5.25
CA TRP A 134 -3.92 14.18 5.71
C TRP A 134 -4.04 13.64 7.13
N VAL A 135 -3.40 14.35 8.05
CA VAL A 135 -3.34 14.03 9.48
C VAL A 135 -3.76 15.25 10.28
N THR A 136 -4.61 15.07 11.29
CA THR A 136 -5.11 16.18 12.13
C THR A 136 -5.39 15.69 13.53
N GLN A 137 -5.08 16.49 14.56
CA GLN A 137 -5.47 16.18 15.93
C GLN A 137 -7.00 16.22 16.05
N ALA A 138 -7.58 15.21 16.70
CA ALA A 138 -9.02 14.99 16.74
C ALA A 138 -9.61 15.06 18.15
N SER A 139 -8.79 14.86 19.19
CA SER A 139 -9.28 14.76 20.57
C SER A 139 -8.19 15.04 21.61
N PHE A 140 -8.65 15.43 22.81
CA PHE A 140 -7.81 15.57 24.01
C PHE A 140 -7.96 14.40 25.00
N LYS A 141 -9.10 13.70 24.99
CA LYS A 141 -9.36 12.56 25.88
C LYS A 141 -10.08 11.42 25.13
N PRO A 142 -9.38 10.32 24.76
CA PRO A 142 -7.93 10.18 24.80
C PRO A 142 -7.24 11.21 23.88
N LEU A 143 -5.93 11.41 24.02
CA LEU A 143 -5.17 12.14 23.00
C LEU A 143 -5.31 11.37 21.69
N GLY A 144 -5.75 12.03 20.62
CA GLY A 144 -6.06 11.32 19.39
C GLY A 144 -5.96 12.18 18.14
N LEU A 145 -5.83 11.49 17.02
CA LEU A 145 -5.67 12.06 15.69
C LEU A 145 -6.48 11.27 14.66
N THR A 146 -6.79 11.93 13.55
CA THR A 146 -7.32 11.28 12.34
C THR A 146 -6.27 11.19 11.26
N ILE A 147 -6.37 10.15 10.45
CA ILE A 147 -5.54 9.91 9.27
C ILE A 147 -6.45 9.45 8.14
N ALA A 148 -6.28 10.01 6.94
CA ALA A 148 -6.86 9.43 5.75
C ALA A 148 -5.90 8.41 5.11
N VAL A 149 -6.37 7.18 4.91
CA VAL A 149 -5.62 6.08 4.32
C VAL A 149 -6.36 5.61 3.07
N ALA A 150 -5.71 5.70 1.91
CA ALA A 150 -6.33 5.23 0.67
C ALA A 150 -6.52 3.71 0.70
N LYS A 151 -7.67 3.24 0.18
CA LYS A 151 -8.04 1.80 0.16
C LYS A 151 -7.08 0.94 -0.67
N ASP A 152 -6.31 1.56 -1.56
CA ASP A 152 -5.38 0.90 -2.46
C ASP A 152 -3.93 0.95 -1.96
N ARG A 153 -3.70 1.20 -0.66
CA ARG A 153 -2.36 1.21 -0.07
C ARG A 153 -2.14 -0.06 0.74
N ALA A 154 -1.01 -0.72 0.53
CA ALA A 154 -0.62 -1.93 1.25
C ALA A 154 -0.61 -1.78 2.79
N ILE A 155 -0.40 -0.57 3.32
CA ILE A 155 -0.46 -0.34 4.77
C ILE A 155 -1.89 -0.45 5.33
N GLU A 156 -2.93 -0.37 4.49
CA GLU A 156 -4.33 -0.38 4.92
C GLU A 156 -4.67 -1.65 5.71
N SER A 157 -4.14 -2.82 5.31
CA SER A 157 -4.36 -4.09 6.01
C SER A 157 -3.69 -4.15 7.39
N LEU A 158 -2.75 -3.23 7.68
CA LEU A 158 -2.08 -3.08 8.97
C LEU A 158 -2.67 -1.96 9.84
N MET A 159 -3.77 -1.35 9.39
CA MET A 159 -4.44 -0.24 10.08
C MET A 159 -5.92 -0.55 10.36
N GLN A 160 -6.21 -1.79 10.72
CA GLN A 160 -7.54 -2.22 11.16
C GLN A 160 -7.79 -1.83 12.63
N VAL A 161 -9.05 -1.88 13.07
CA VAL A 161 -9.38 -1.55 14.47
C VAL A 161 -8.60 -2.46 15.43
N GLY A 162 -7.91 -1.84 16.39
CA GLY A 162 -7.03 -2.51 17.35
C GLY A 162 -5.56 -2.59 16.92
N ASP A 163 -5.25 -2.43 15.63
CA ASP A 163 -3.86 -2.41 15.17
C ASP A 163 -3.11 -1.18 15.68
N ARG A 164 -1.78 -1.28 15.71
CA ARG A 164 -0.87 -0.25 16.23
C ARG A 164 0.10 0.19 15.14
N PHE A 165 0.45 1.46 15.16
CA PHE A 165 1.36 2.05 14.19
C PHE A 165 2.16 3.18 14.83
N VAL A 166 3.15 3.70 14.10
CA VAL A 166 3.90 4.90 14.47
C VAL A 166 3.66 5.98 13.42
N LEU A 167 3.28 7.17 13.87
CA LEU A 167 3.31 8.38 13.04
C LEU A 167 4.67 9.05 13.22
N ASN A 168 5.47 9.10 12.16
CA ASN A 168 6.76 9.79 12.15
C ASN A 168 6.59 11.18 11.53
N ILE A 169 6.84 12.24 12.30
CA ILE A 169 6.74 13.63 11.87
C ILE A 169 8.07 14.02 11.21
N LEU A 170 8.04 14.55 9.98
CA LEU A 170 9.26 14.91 9.27
C LEU A 170 9.70 16.35 9.56
N GLU A 171 11.01 16.58 9.52
CA GLU A 171 11.65 17.89 9.73
C GLU A 171 11.73 18.68 8.41
N GLU A 172 11.34 19.95 8.40
CA GLU A 172 11.37 20.84 7.21
C GLU A 172 12.76 20.90 6.55
N GLY A 173 13.84 20.86 7.34
CA GLY A 173 15.22 20.89 6.84
C GLY A 173 15.77 19.55 6.33
N ASN A 174 15.09 18.42 6.55
CA ASN A 174 15.66 17.09 6.32
C ASN A 174 14.67 16.04 5.75
N TYR A 175 13.42 16.41 5.46
CA TYR A 175 12.39 15.45 5.05
C TYR A 175 12.63 14.81 3.66
N GLN A 176 13.39 15.48 2.77
CA GLN A 176 13.44 15.12 1.35
C GLN A 176 13.96 13.70 1.08
N GLY A 177 14.92 13.22 1.88
CA GLY A 177 15.48 11.87 1.74
C GLY A 177 14.42 10.79 2.02
N LEU A 178 13.77 10.89 3.17
CA LEU A 178 12.69 9.99 3.57
C LEU A 178 11.49 10.10 2.61
N MET A 179 11.09 11.31 2.24
CA MET A 179 10.01 11.53 1.28
C MET A 179 10.27 10.85 -0.06
N LYS A 180 11.46 11.06 -0.65
CA LYS A 180 11.84 10.43 -1.92
C LYS A 180 11.88 8.91 -1.81
N HIS A 181 12.31 8.38 -0.67
CA HIS A 181 12.35 6.94 -0.44
C HIS A 181 10.96 6.31 -0.42
N PHE A 182 10.06 6.82 0.42
CA PHE A 182 8.72 6.24 0.59
C PHE A 182 7.72 6.63 -0.51
N LEU A 183 8.10 7.51 -1.45
CA LEU A 183 7.38 7.73 -2.71
C LEU A 183 7.71 6.70 -3.80
N LYS A 184 8.81 5.94 -3.66
CA LYS A 184 9.15 4.88 -4.62
C LYS A 184 8.07 3.80 -4.60
N ARG A 185 7.81 3.21 -5.77
CA ARG A 185 7.05 1.97 -5.86
C ARG A 185 7.95 0.82 -5.45
N PHE A 186 7.52 0.07 -4.44
CA PHE A 186 8.15 -1.17 -4.02
C PHE A 186 7.37 -2.33 -4.64
N PRO A 187 8.03 -3.30 -5.28
CA PRO A 187 7.34 -4.50 -5.71
C PRO A 187 6.81 -5.27 -4.49
N PRO A 188 5.76 -6.09 -4.67
CA PRO A 188 5.23 -6.93 -3.60
C PRO A 188 6.33 -7.76 -2.92
N GLY A 189 6.33 -7.77 -1.59
CA GLY A 189 7.30 -8.49 -0.75
C GLY A 189 8.68 -7.83 -0.58
N ALA A 190 8.94 -6.68 -1.21
CA ALA A 190 10.22 -5.97 -1.02
C ALA A 190 10.31 -5.28 0.36
N ASP A 191 11.52 -5.20 0.92
CA ASP A 191 11.74 -4.45 2.15
C ASP A 191 11.66 -2.93 1.89
N ARG A 192 10.52 -2.35 2.25
CA ARG A 192 10.26 -0.90 2.15
C ARG A 192 11.20 -0.04 2.99
N PHE A 193 11.92 -0.62 3.95
CA PHE A 193 12.81 0.08 4.87
C PHE A 193 14.29 -0.10 4.52
N GLU A 194 14.62 -0.78 3.41
CA GLU A 194 16.01 -0.96 2.99
C GLU A 194 16.72 0.40 2.88
N GLY A 195 17.87 0.52 3.55
CA GLY A 195 18.66 1.76 3.58
C GLY A 195 18.09 2.88 4.47
N VAL A 196 16.96 2.66 5.16
CA VAL A 196 16.38 3.61 6.11
C VAL A 196 16.74 3.20 7.53
N LYS A 197 17.28 4.14 8.31
CA LYS A 197 17.61 3.90 9.72
C LYS A 197 16.33 3.90 10.56
N THR A 198 16.11 2.81 11.29
CA THR A 198 14.94 2.64 12.14
C THR A 198 15.28 2.16 13.54
N GLN A 199 14.44 2.53 14.51
CA GLN A 199 14.39 1.93 15.85
C GLN A 199 13.05 1.22 16.03
N SER A 200 12.95 0.29 16.98
CA SER A 200 11.66 -0.31 17.33
C SER A 200 10.94 0.55 18.37
N ALA A 201 9.69 0.92 18.09
CA ALA A 201 8.77 1.44 19.08
C ALA A 201 8.39 0.37 20.12
N ALA A 202 7.74 0.79 21.21
CA ALA A 202 7.21 -0.14 22.20
C ALA A 202 6.09 -1.02 21.62
N ASN A 203 5.33 -0.52 20.65
CA ASN A 203 4.37 -1.30 19.86
C ASN A 203 5.01 -2.17 18.75
N GLY A 204 6.34 -2.19 18.63
CA GLY A 204 7.09 -2.95 17.62
C GLY A 204 7.19 -2.31 16.24
N SER A 205 6.43 -1.24 15.96
CA SER A 205 6.46 -0.57 14.65
C SER A 205 7.74 0.27 14.48
N PRO A 206 8.24 0.46 13.25
CA PRO A 206 9.48 1.19 13.02
C PRO A 206 9.37 2.70 13.31
N ILE A 207 10.22 3.23 14.20
CA ILE A 207 10.47 4.67 14.34
C ILE A 207 11.58 5.05 13.37
N LEU A 208 11.37 6.05 12.52
CA LEU A 208 12.39 6.56 11.60
C LEU A 208 13.34 7.48 12.37
N THR A 209 14.64 7.17 12.42
CA THR A 209 15.58 7.93 13.26
C THR A 209 15.78 9.36 12.80
N ASP A 210 15.58 9.61 11.51
CA ASP A 210 15.75 10.93 10.90
C ASP A 210 14.45 11.76 10.97
N ALA A 211 13.40 11.26 11.62
CA ALA A 211 12.17 12.00 11.89
C ALA A 211 12.36 13.03 13.03
N LEU A 212 11.64 14.14 12.92
CA LEU A 212 11.59 15.21 13.90
C LEU A 212 10.99 14.74 15.23
N ALA A 213 9.91 13.97 15.14
CA ALA A 213 9.18 13.43 16.27
C ALA A 213 8.47 12.14 15.86
N TYR A 214 8.01 11.37 16.84
CA TYR A 214 7.15 10.22 16.59
C TYR A 214 6.01 10.15 17.61
N LEU A 215 4.91 9.53 17.21
CA LEU A 215 3.80 9.15 18.07
C LEU A 215 3.50 7.66 17.88
N GLU A 216 3.37 6.92 18.97
CA GLU A 216 2.85 5.54 18.96
C GLU A 216 1.33 5.58 19.12
N CYS A 217 0.65 4.99 18.14
CA CYS A 217 -0.80 5.10 18.02
C CYS A 217 -1.47 3.73 18.01
N LYS A 218 -2.74 3.70 18.39
CA LYS A 218 -3.64 2.55 18.26
C LYS A 218 -4.89 2.96 17.52
N VAL A 219 -5.29 2.18 16.52
CA VAL A 219 -6.53 2.42 15.77
C VAL A 219 -7.73 2.11 16.66
N GLU A 220 -8.59 3.10 16.85
CA GLU A 220 -9.80 2.98 17.68
C GLU A 220 -11.05 2.77 16.80
N THR A 221 -11.21 3.58 15.75
CA THR A 221 -12.35 3.49 14.83
C THR A 221 -11.97 3.83 13.40
N ARG A 222 -12.80 3.39 12.46
CA ARG A 222 -12.62 3.61 11.02
C ARG A 222 -13.94 4.03 10.41
N MET A 223 -13.91 5.05 9.56
CA MET A 223 -15.06 5.51 8.77
C MET A 223 -14.75 5.32 7.29
N GLU A 224 -15.66 4.64 6.59
CA GLU A 224 -15.53 4.41 5.15
C GLU A 224 -15.88 5.66 4.36
N LEU A 225 -15.00 6.06 3.45
CA LEU A 225 -15.29 7.00 2.36
C LEU A 225 -15.23 6.26 1.02
N SER A 226 -15.40 6.99 -0.08
CA SER A 226 -15.39 6.37 -1.42
C SER A 226 -14.09 5.61 -1.73
N ASP A 227 -12.95 6.28 -1.63
CA ASP A 227 -11.61 5.78 -1.98
C ASP A 227 -10.62 5.76 -0.79
N HIS A 228 -11.02 6.30 0.36
CA HIS A 228 -10.21 6.35 1.59
C HIS A 228 -10.99 5.79 2.78
N TRP A 229 -10.24 5.44 3.81
CA TRP A 229 -10.70 5.32 5.18
C TRP A 229 -10.27 6.55 5.96
N ILE A 230 -11.15 7.11 6.78
CA ILE A 230 -10.74 7.97 7.88
C ILE A 230 -10.52 7.08 9.10
N VAL A 231 -9.27 7.03 9.54
CA VAL A 231 -8.83 6.24 10.69
C VAL A 231 -8.69 7.20 11.88
N TYR A 232 -9.44 6.97 12.95
CA TYR A 232 -9.22 7.64 14.22
C TYR A 232 -8.36 6.76 15.12
N ALA A 233 -7.31 7.35 15.68
CA ALA A 233 -6.35 6.65 16.51
C ALA A 233 -6.07 7.41 17.80
N SER A 234 -5.99 6.67 18.90
CA SER A 234 -5.47 7.15 20.17
C SER A 234 -3.93 7.18 20.13
N VAL A 235 -3.34 8.10 20.89
CA VAL A 235 -1.89 8.26 21.04
C VAL A 235 -1.50 7.85 22.45
N ASP A 236 -0.61 6.85 22.55
CA ASP A 236 -0.19 6.28 23.81
C ASP A 236 1.18 6.81 24.27
N MET A 237 2.09 7.06 23.32
CA MET A 237 3.45 7.54 23.57
C MET A 237 3.92 8.46 22.46
N GLY A 238 4.94 9.28 22.73
CA GLY A 238 5.58 10.10 21.72
C GLY A 238 6.81 10.83 22.24
N ARG A 239 7.68 11.26 21.31
CA ARG A 239 8.88 12.03 21.62
C ARG A 239 9.22 12.97 20.47
N VAL A 240 9.77 14.13 20.83
CA VAL A 240 10.37 15.08 19.88
C VAL A 240 11.90 14.97 20.00
N SER A 241 12.58 14.80 18.85
CA SER A 241 14.03 14.66 18.76
C SER A 241 14.76 16.00 18.76
N LYS A 242 14.18 17.02 18.10
CA LYS A 242 14.73 18.38 17.98
C LYS A 242 13.64 19.40 18.30
N ALA A 243 13.61 19.91 19.53
CA ALA A 243 12.51 20.75 20.01
C ALA A 243 12.33 22.06 19.21
N ASP A 244 13.42 22.63 18.70
CA ASP A 244 13.41 23.92 18.00
C ASP A 244 13.26 23.80 16.48
N ALA A 245 13.25 22.58 15.94
CA ALA A 245 13.13 22.35 14.50
C ALA A 245 11.66 22.35 14.06
N LEU A 246 11.40 22.82 12.84
CA LEU A 246 10.06 22.93 12.28
C LEU A 246 9.62 21.63 11.60
N THR A 247 8.33 21.31 11.74
CA THR A 247 7.68 20.24 10.98
C THR A 247 7.65 20.59 9.50
N ALA A 248 7.99 19.62 8.66
CA ALA A 248 7.89 19.74 7.21
C ALA A 248 6.45 19.99 6.77
N VAL A 249 6.22 20.91 5.83
CA VAL A 249 4.88 21.20 5.31
C VAL A 249 4.72 20.70 3.87
N HIS A 250 3.63 19.98 3.60
CA HIS A 250 3.28 19.57 2.25
C HIS A 250 2.44 20.64 1.55
N HIS A 251 3.05 21.35 0.60
CA HIS A 251 2.36 22.31 -0.27
C HIS A 251 2.03 21.67 -1.63
N ARG A 252 0.74 21.64 -1.98
CA ARG A 252 0.27 21.08 -3.25
C ARG A 252 -0.20 22.17 -4.20
N LYS A 253 -0.08 21.90 -5.51
CA LYS A 253 -0.66 22.75 -6.56
C LYS A 253 -2.11 22.37 -6.87
N VAL A 254 -2.46 21.10 -6.68
CA VAL A 254 -3.79 20.53 -6.90
C VAL A 254 -4.09 19.45 -5.85
N GLY A 255 -5.36 19.25 -5.53
CA GLY A 255 -5.79 18.38 -4.41
C GLY A 255 -6.22 16.95 -4.76
N ASN A 256 -6.23 16.58 -6.05
CA ASN A 256 -6.79 15.32 -6.57
C ASN A 256 -5.77 14.16 -6.71
N TYR A 257 -4.52 14.35 -6.29
CA TYR A 257 -3.52 13.31 -6.16
C TYR A 257 -2.45 13.67 -5.12
N TYR A 258 -1.66 12.66 -4.77
CA TYR A 258 -0.44 12.77 -3.97
C TYR A 258 0.78 12.75 -4.89
#